data_AF-A0A916VWB9-F1
#
_entry.id   AF-A0A916VWB9-F1
#
_cell.length_a   1.000
_cell.length_b   1.000
_cell.length_c   1.000
_cell.angle_alpha   90.00
_cell.angle_beta   90.00
_cell.angle_gamma   90.00
#
_symmetry.space_group_name_H-M   'P 1'
#
loop_
_entity.id
_entity.type
_entity.pdbx_description
1 polymer ?
#
loop_
_entity_poly.entity_id
_entity_poly.type
_entity_poly.pdbx_seq_one_letter_code
_entity_poly.pdbx_strand_id
1 'polypeptide(L)'
;MNSLNESLASAQHRYDYYSNLIQNGLSIYEQQGQDLMISALNFQLAATGLLFASSPAQGIPTIFGFSNGGMRPGEIVRAMGEASQNIANVLNQSSGLADKMGSYERREEEWEFQGQLAEIDVQQIEYQIEAQKIRQAIAEQELKIHNKSIEQAKEIEDFLKDKFTNKELYQWMVTRLSSIYFPTYKIALDMAIAAQRAYQYELNNNDTFIEVSYWDSLHKGLLAGESLMLGLNQLEKAYIEGNSRYLEIEKTISLLQLNPQAFQQLKDTGKCEFELSEKLFDFDFPGHYCRQIKTIAVSIPAVVGPYQNINATLTQTKNETLLKPDVKVVQFLLGETDEIPDTSILRRNWRRNQKIALSKDVNDTGLFELNFRDERYLPFEGTGAVSTWELSLPKATNRIDFYSISDVIITLSYTALDGGDKFRQDVTNLEPLKKYSEAYYFNLKQAFPGEWHTFLNSNTDTNSQKLNFYISEEIIPPHIEGAKLTSLIFKLDAPDVSSNQSVSSNQSFVTLEIANEQALIIDFEVNNIASIENLSNEQFAGNWVINFDLTNVPGNLKNNGFLNPEIVNNIELILIYEGEVSWVN
;
A
#
# COMPACT_ATOMS: atom_id res chain seq x y z
N MET A 1 23.82 -39.67 63.14
CA MET A 1 23.47 -39.54 64.56
C MET A 1 23.57 -40.87 65.30
N ASN A 2 22.72 -41.86 65.00
CA ASN A 2 22.71 -43.16 65.70
C ASN A 2 24.08 -43.85 65.78
N SER A 3 24.83 -43.86 64.67
CA SER A 3 26.20 -44.42 64.66
C SER A 3 27.15 -43.75 65.65
N LEU A 4 27.07 -42.43 65.87
CA LEU A 4 27.96 -41.74 66.80
C LEU A 4 27.54 -41.95 68.25
N ASN A 5 26.24 -42.06 68.52
CA ASN A 5 25.74 -42.39 69.87
C ASN A 5 26.18 -43.79 70.30
N GLU A 6 26.18 -44.76 69.38
CA GLU A 6 26.72 -46.12 69.64
C GLU A 6 28.23 -46.08 69.87
N SER A 7 28.98 -45.27 69.10
CA SER A 7 30.41 -45.06 69.33
C SER A 7 30.69 -44.40 70.69
N LEU A 8 29.87 -43.44 71.11
CA LEU A 8 29.97 -42.79 72.42
C LEU A 8 29.72 -43.79 73.55
N ALA A 9 28.65 -44.59 73.45
CA ALA A 9 28.34 -45.62 74.43
C ALA A 9 29.47 -46.65 74.56
N SER A 10 30.10 -47.02 73.43
CA SER A 10 31.27 -47.89 73.43
C SER A 10 32.48 -47.26 74.11
N ALA A 11 32.79 -45.98 73.82
CA ALA A 11 33.90 -45.26 74.45
C ALA A 11 33.67 -45.05 75.96
N GLN A 12 32.45 -44.69 76.35
CA GLN A 12 32.04 -44.55 77.76
C GLN A 12 32.19 -45.88 78.51
N HIS A 13 31.76 -46.99 77.91
CA HIS A 13 31.94 -48.31 78.49
C HIS A 13 33.44 -48.64 78.69
N ARG A 14 34.32 -48.25 77.76
CA ARG A 14 35.78 -48.40 77.95
C ARG A 14 36.28 -47.56 79.13
N TYR A 15 35.86 -46.30 79.21
CA TYR A 15 36.22 -45.40 80.30
C TYR A 15 35.76 -45.94 81.67
N ASP A 16 34.50 -46.36 81.77
CA ASP A 16 33.93 -46.91 83.00
C ASP A 16 34.63 -48.21 83.40
N TYR A 17 35.00 -49.05 82.43
CA TYR A 17 35.73 -50.30 82.68
C TYR A 17 37.10 -50.03 83.30
N TYR A 18 37.92 -49.15 82.71
CA TYR A 18 39.25 -48.84 83.25
C TYR A 18 39.18 -48.06 84.57
N SER A 19 38.23 -47.15 84.71
CA SER A 19 38.00 -46.43 85.98
C SER A 19 37.66 -47.39 87.12
N ASN A 20 36.83 -48.40 86.85
CA ASN A 20 36.52 -49.44 87.84
C ASN A 20 37.74 -50.31 88.18
N LEU A 21 38.61 -50.63 87.22
CA LEU A 21 39.83 -51.39 87.50
C LEU A 21 40.80 -50.61 88.39
N ILE A 22 40.99 -49.31 88.12
CA ILE A 22 41.84 -48.43 88.92
C ILE A 22 41.26 -48.26 90.33
N GLN A 23 39.95 -48.03 90.48
CA GLN A 23 39.31 -47.83 91.77
C GLN A 23 39.35 -49.08 92.66
N ASN A 24 39.18 -50.27 92.08
CA ASN A 24 39.19 -51.53 92.84
C ASN A 24 40.60 -51.99 93.22
N GLY A 25 41.64 -51.49 92.54
CA GLY A 25 43.04 -51.82 92.82
C GLY A 25 43.34 -53.31 92.70
N LEU A 26 44.28 -53.80 93.53
CA LEU A 26 44.64 -55.22 93.57
C LEU A 26 43.46 -56.08 94.02
N SER A 27 43.19 -57.15 93.28
CA SER A 27 42.16 -58.12 93.66
C SER A 27 42.50 -58.81 94.99
N ILE A 28 41.48 -59.32 95.68
CA ILE A 28 41.65 -60.04 96.96
C ILE A 28 42.65 -61.20 96.82
N TYR A 29 42.64 -61.90 95.68
CA TYR A 29 43.57 -63.00 95.43
C TYR A 29 45.02 -62.52 95.18
N GLU A 30 45.21 -61.35 94.58
CA GLU A 30 46.53 -60.76 94.39
C GLU A 30 47.12 -60.27 95.71
N GLN A 31 46.30 -59.65 96.57
CA GLN A 31 46.68 -59.26 97.94
C GLN A 31 47.04 -60.49 98.79
N GLN A 32 46.20 -61.53 98.79
CA GLN A 32 46.51 -62.80 99.48
C GLN A 32 47.76 -63.47 98.92
N GLY A 33 47.95 -63.42 97.60
CA GLY A 33 49.16 -63.94 96.96
C GLY A 33 50.42 -63.21 97.39
N GLN A 34 50.35 -61.90 97.60
CA GLN A 34 51.42 -61.09 98.16
C GLN A 34 51.70 -61.46 99.63
N ASP A 35 50.66 -61.56 100.45
CA ASP A 35 50.77 -61.91 101.87
C ASP A 35 51.36 -63.31 102.10
N LEU A 36 50.98 -64.27 101.26
CA LEU A 36 51.55 -65.62 101.28
C LEU A 36 53.02 -65.62 100.86
N MET A 37 53.41 -64.83 99.85
CA MET A 37 54.82 -64.67 99.45
C MET A 37 55.66 -64.04 100.58
N ILE A 38 55.14 -63.02 101.27
CA ILE A 38 55.80 -62.39 102.43
C ILE A 38 55.92 -63.37 103.60
N SER A 39 54.84 -64.11 103.88
CA SER A 39 54.82 -65.12 104.94
C SER A 39 55.81 -66.25 104.68
N ALA A 40 55.89 -66.74 103.43
CA ALA A 40 56.88 -67.73 103.02
C ALA A 40 58.32 -67.24 103.23
N LEU A 41 58.60 -65.98 102.90
CA LEU A 41 59.90 -65.34 103.12
C LEU A 41 60.29 -65.36 104.62
N ASN A 42 59.35 -65.02 105.50
CA ASN A 42 59.57 -65.02 106.96
C ASN A 42 59.84 -66.43 107.51
N PHE A 43 59.09 -67.44 107.08
CA PHE A 43 59.33 -68.83 107.48
C PHE A 43 60.68 -69.36 106.99
N GLN A 44 61.11 -68.97 105.78
CA GLN A 44 62.38 -69.41 105.21
C GLN A 44 63.60 -68.75 105.88
N LEU A 45 63.47 -67.48 106.28
CA LEU A 45 64.44 -66.79 107.14
C LEU A 45 64.57 -67.47 108.52
N ALA A 46 63.44 -67.81 109.16
CA ALA A 46 63.43 -68.50 110.44
C ALA A 46 64.10 -69.88 110.36
N ALA A 47 63.82 -70.65 109.31
CA ALA A 47 64.46 -71.95 109.05
C ALA A 47 65.98 -71.82 108.89
N THR A 48 66.47 -70.76 108.24
CA THR A 48 67.90 -70.48 108.09
C THR A 48 68.59 -70.24 109.43
N GLY A 49 67.94 -69.49 110.34
CA GLY A 49 68.46 -69.24 111.69
C GLY A 49 68.58 -70.52 112.53
N LEU A 50 67.61 -71.44 112.41
CA LEU A 50 67.64 -72.73 113.09
C LEU A 50 68.78 -73.63 112.61
N LEU A 51 69.10 -73.62 111.31
CA LEU A 51 70.22 -74.40 110.76
C LEU A 51 71.56 -73.96 111.35
N PHE A 52 71.82 -72.64 111.48
CA PHE A 52 73.02 -72.12 112.12
C PHE A 52 73.12 -72.52 113.61
N ALA A 53 72.01 -72.48 114.33
CA ALA A 53 71.98 -72.82 115.75
C ALA A 53 72.25 -74.32 116.02
N SER A 54 71.94 -75.22 115.08
CA SER A 54 72.12 -76.67 115.24
C SER A 54 73.58 -77.15 115.14
N SER A 55 74.47 -76.33 114.56
CA SER A 55 75.84 -76.71 114.19
C SER A 55 76.78 -76.99 115.38
N PRO A 56 76.77 -76.24 116.51
CA PRO A 56 77.63 -76.52 117.66
C PRO A 56 77.20 -77.79 118.44
N ALA A 57 75.91 -78.12 118.42
CA ALA A 57 75.34 -79.22 119.19
C ALA A 57 75.85 -80.60 118.73
N GLN A 58 76.28 -80.74 117.46
CA GLN A 58 76.84 -81.99 116.92
C GLN A 58 78.36 -82.10 117.07
N GLY A 59 79.02 -81.04 117.55
CA GLY A 59 80.46 -81.00 117.82
C GLY A 59 80.86 -81.49 119.21
N ILE A 60 79.90 -81.79 120.09
CA ILE A 60 80.12 -82.22 121.48
C ILE A 60 80.03 -83.75 121.57
N PRO A 61 80.95 -84.45 122.29
CA PRO A 61 80.91 -85.91 122.40
C PRO A 61 79.67 -86.39 123.18
N THR A 62 79.05 -87.47 122.71
CA THR A 62 77.77 -88.00 123.23
C THR A 62 77.91 -89.29 124.06
N ILE A 63 79.11 -89.87 124.18
CA ILE A 63 79.39 -91.10 124.95
C ILE A 63 80.45 -90.79 126.02
N PHE A 64 80.19 -91.11 127.30
CA PHE A 64 81.10 -90.92 128.44
C PHE A 64 81.33 -92.21 129.26
N GLY A 65 82.57 -92.46 129.72
CA GLY A 65 82.97 -93.61 130.56
C GLY A 65 84.31 -94.21 130.14
N PHE A 66 84.54 -95.52 130.37
CA PHE A 66 85.76 -96.21 129.93
C PHE A 66 85.99 -96.24 128.39
N SER A 67 85.08 -95.62 127.64
CA SER A 67 85.26 -95.15 126.26
C SER A 67 84.58 -93.77 126.15
N ASN A 68 85.27 -92.77 125.56
CA ASN A 68 84.77 -91.39 125.35
C ASN A 68 84.89 -91.04 123.84
N GLY A 69 83.78 -90.68 123.16
CA GLY A 69 83.77 -90.40 121.70
C GLY A 69 82.39 -90.03 121.10
N GLY A 70 82.32 -89.80 119.77
CA GLY A 70 81.05 -89.61 119.02
C GLY A 70 80.87 -88.33 118.16
N MET A 71 81.90 -87.50 117.99
CA MET A 71 81.79 -86.19 117.28
C MET A 71 81.73 -86.33 115.74
N ARG A 72 80.92 -85.50 115.05
CA ARG A 72 80.71 -85.51 113.57
C ARG A 72 81.06 -84.17 112.88
N PRO A 73 82.33 -83.86 112.58
CA PRO A 73 82.74 -82.55 112.04
C PRO A 73 82.27 -82.23 110.61
N GLY A 74 82.00 -83.23 109.75
CA GLY A 74 81.54 -82.99 108.37
C GLY A 74 80.14 -82.37 108.25
N GLU A 75 79.33 -82.49 109.30
CA GLU A 75 77.96 -81.95 109.34
C GLU A 75 77.94 -80.41 109.50
N ILE A 76 78.99 -79.82 110.06
CA ILE A 76 79.10 -78.36 110.27
C ILE A 76 79.24 -77.63 108.92
N VAL A 77 80.06 -78.16 108.00
CA VAL A 77 80.28 -77.57 106.67
C VAL A 77 79.04 -77.71 105.79
N ARG A 78 78.32 -78.83 105.90
CA ARG A 78 77.04 -79.05 105.22
C ARG A 78 75.98 -78.04 105.67
N ALA A 79 75.87 -77.81 106.98
CA ALA A 79 74.94 -76.81 107.53
C ALA A 79 75.21 -75.38 107.00
N MET A 80 76.47 -75.00 106.80
CA MET A 80 76.83 -73.69 106.21
C MET A 80 76.48 -73.58 104.72
N GLY A 81 76.66 -74.66 103.95
CA GLY A 81 76.27 -74.72 102.53
C GLY A 81 74.74 -74.66 102.35
N GLU A 82 74.00 -75.42 103.17
CA GLU A 82 72.53 -75.40 103.21
C GLU A 82 72.01 -74.01 103.64
N ALA A 83 72.66 -73.34 104.60
CA ALA A 83 72.29 -71.99 105.00
C ALA A 83 72.53 -70.94 103.89
N SER A 84 73.65 -71.02 103.16
CA SER A 84 73.96 -70.12 102.05
C SER A 84 72.99 -70.30 100.87
N GLN A 85 72.64 -71.56 100.56
CA GLN A 85 71.62 -71.86 99.54
C GLN A 85 70.24 -71.33 99.95
N ASN A 86 69.87 -71.43 101.24
CA ASN A 86 68.62 -70.86 101.74
C ASN A 86 68.58 -69.33 101.64
N ILE A 87 69.68 -68.64 101.93
CA ILE A 87 69.78 -67.17 101.74
C ILE A 87 69.62 -66.79 100.26
N ALA A 88 70.26 -67.52 99.35
CA ALA A 88 70.10 -67.31 97.91
C ALA A 88 68.64 -67.52 97.45
N ASN A 89 67.96 -68.53 98.02
CA ASN A 89 66.54 -68.77 97.75
C ASN A 89 65.65 -67.62 98.28
N VAL A 90 65.95 -67.08 99.46
CA VAL A 90 65.25 -65.90 100.01
C VAL A 90 65.44 -64.68 99.11
N LEU A 91 66.66 -64.41 98.65
CA LEU A 91 66.93 -63.28 97.74
C LEU A 91 66.20 -63.44 96.40
N ASN A 92 66.20 -64.64 95.80
CA ASN A 92 65.45 -64.92 94.58
C ASN A 92 63.92 -64.79 94.77
N GLN A 93 63.39 -65.22 95.91
CA GLN A 93 61.98 -65.03 96.25
C GLN A 93 61.64 -63.55 96.46
N SER A 94 62.53 -62.77 97.09
CA SER A 94 62.36 -61.33 97.25
C SER A 94 62.40 -60.57 95.93
N SER A 95 63.26 -60.99 94.99
CA SER A 95 63.27 -60.49 93.61
C SER A 95 61.95 -60.80 92.91
N GLY A 96 61.46 -62.04 93.03
CA GLY A 96 60.17 -62.42 92.44
C GLY A 96 58.97 -61.66 93.02
N LEU A 97 59.01 -61.27 94.30
CA LEU A 97 58.02 -60.37 94.90
C LEU A 97 58.14 -58.95 94.33
N ALA A 98 59.37 -58.41 94.22
CA ALA A 98 59.60 -57.07 93.67
C ALA A 98 59.19 -56.97 92.20
N ASP A 99 59.52 -57.96 91.37
CA ASP A 99 59.11 -58.04 89.96
C ASP A 99 57.57 -58.09 89.83
N LYS A 100 56.91 -58.84 90.73
CA LYS A 100 55.45 -58.93 90.77
C LYS A 100 54.80 -57.60 91.16
N MET A 101 55.33 -56.91 92.16
CA MET A 101 54.84 -55.58 92.56
C MET A 101 55.09 -54.53 91.46
N GLY A 102 56.26 -54.53 90.83
CA GLY A 102 56.55 -53.66 89.69
C GLY A 102 55.66 -53.94 88.48
N SER A 103 55.26 -55.21 88.25
CA SER A 103 54.30 -55.55 87.19
C SER A 103 52.89 -55.04 87.48
N TYR A 104 52.49 -54.96 88.75
CA TYR A 104 51.20 -54.38 89.15
C TYR A 104 51.18 -52.87 88.98
N GLU A 105 52.26 -52.18 89.37
CA GLU A 105 52.41 -50.74 89.16
C GLU A 105 52.36 -50.38 87.66
N ARG A 106 53.11 -51.09 86.80
CA ARG A 106 53.04 -50.88 85.34
C ARG A 106 51.66 -51.16 84.74
N ARG A 107 50.93 -52.13 85.29
CA ARG A 107 49.56 -52.44 84.85
C ARG A 107 48.58 -51.34 85.27
N GLU A 108 48.77 -50.77 86.46
CA GLU A 108 47.99 -49.63 86.93
C GLU A 108 48.25 -48.37 86.08
N GLU A 109 49.51 -48.07 85.77
CA GLU A 109 49.89 -46.99 84.83
C GLU A 109 49.25 -47.17 83.44
N GLU A 110 49.24 -48.40 82.90
CA GLU A 110 48.59 -48.70 81.62
C GLU A 110 47.07 -48.53 81.71
N TRP A 111 46.43 -48.97 82.80
CA TRP A 111 44.99 -48.75 83.00
C TRP A 111 44.66 -47.26 83.10
N GLU A 112 45.48 -46.48 83.80
CA GLU A 112 45.32 -45.03 83.91
C GLU A 112 45.42 -44.37 82.52
N PHE A 113 46.44 -44.73 81.73
CA PHE A 113 46.61 -44.21 80.38
C PHE A 113 45.43 -44.59 79.46
N GLN A 114 44.97 -45.85 79.49
CA GLN A 114 43.82 -46.30 78.71
C GLN A 114 42.52 -45.63 79.16
N GLY A 115 42.37 -45.36 80.46
CA GLY A 115 41.27 -44.57 81.02
C GLY A 115 41.26 -43.15 80.48
N GLN A 116 42.41 -42.46 80.51
CA GLN A 116 42.57 -41.10 79.96
C GLN A 116 42.30 -41.03 78.45
N LEU A 117 42.79 -42.01 77.67
CA LEU A 117 42.49 -42.08 76.23
C LEU A 117 40.99 -42.28 75.98
N ALA A 118 40.34 -43.15 76.74
CA ALA A 118 38.90 -43.37 76.62
C ALA A 118 38.09 -42.11 77.00
N GLU A 119 38.55 -41.32 77.98
CA GLU A 119 37.94 -40.02 78.33
C GLU A 119 38.05 -39.02 77.17
N ILE A 120 39.21 -38.92 76.55
CA ILE A 120 39.43 -38.06 75.38
C ILE A 120 38.56 -38.52 74.20
N ASP A 121 38.46 -39.82 73.96
CA ASP A 121 37.57 -40.39 72.94
C ASP A 121 36.10 -40.01 73.19
N VAL A 122 35.63 -40.10 74.45
CA VAL A 122 34.28 -39.69 74.84
C VAL A 122 34.05 -38.21 74.50
N GLN A 123 34.94 -37.31 74.95
CA GLN A 123 34.83 -35.88 74.67
C GLN A 123 34.86 -35.58 73.16
N GLN A 124 35.75 -36.23 72.41
CA GLN A 124 35.84 -36.06 70.96
C GLN A 124 34.53 -36.48 70.27
N ILE A 125 33.96 -37.63 70.65
CA ILE A 125 32.72 -38.13 70.07
C ILE A 125 31.55 -37.21 70.45
N GLU A 126 31.50 -36.67 71.67
CA GLU A 126 30.52 -35.65 72.06
C GLU A 126 30.59 -34.41 71.15
N TYR A 127 31.79 -33.88 70.88
CA TYR A 127 31.95 -32.78 69.92
C TYR A 127 31.52 -33.15 68.50
N GLN A 128 31.78 -34.38 68.05
CA GLN A 128 31.31 -34.87 66.75
C GLN A 128 29.78 -34.99 66.69
N ILE A 129 29.14 -35.41 67.78
CA ILE A 129 27.69 -35.45 67.93
C ILE A 129 27.10 -34.04 67.83
N GLU A 130 27.65 -33.07 68.55
CA GLU A 130 27.21 -31.67 68.47
C GLU A 130 27.42 -31.09 67.06
N ALA A 131 28.57 -31.34 66.42
CA ALA A 131 28.81 -30.93 65.05
C ALA A 131 27.79 -31.54 64.06
N GLN A 132 27.38 -32.80 64.27
CA GLN A 132 26.34 -33.43 63.45
C GLN A 132 24.95 -32.87 63.71
N LYS A 133 24.61 -32.48 64.95
CA LYS A 133 23.37 -31.76 65.24
C LYS A 133 23.32 -30.43 64.48
N ILE A 134 24.43 -29.70 64.44
CA ILE A 134 24.54 -28.46 63.64
C ILE A 134 24.35 -28.75 62.15
N ARG A 135 25.00 -29.79 61.61
CA ARG A 135 24.81 -30.19 60.20
C ARG A 135 23.37 -30.57 59.88
N GLN A 136 22.70 -31.27 60.78
CA GLN A 136 21.27 -31.58 60.64
C GLN A 136 20.44 -30.28 60.61
N ALA A 137 20.69 -29.35 61.54
CA ALA A 137 20.00 -28.05 61.55
C ALA A 137 20.26 -27.23 60.28
N ILE A 138 21.48 -27.28 59.73
CA ILE A 138 21.82 -26.66 58.43
C ILE A 138 21.01 -27.31 57.32
N ALA A 139 20.99 -28.64 57.21
CA ALA A 139 20.23 -29.34 56.18
C ALA A 139 18.71 -29.09 56.28
N GLU A 140 18.17 -29.02 57.50
CA GLU A 140 16.77 -28.64 57.74
C GLU A 140 16.48 -27.20 57.30
N GLN A 141 17.42 -26.28 57.52
CA GLN A 141 17.31 -24.90 57.07
C GLN A 141 17.46 -24.77 55.55
N GLU A 142 18.38 -25.51 54.93
CA GLU A 142 18.52 -25.60 53.48
C GLU A 142 17.24 -26.13 52.83
N LEU A 143 16.60 -27.15 53.42
CA LEU A 143 15.30 -27.64 52.96
C LEU A 143 14.21 -26.56 53.05
N LYS A 144 14.17 -25.78 54.13
CA LYS A 144 13.23 -24.64 54.24
C LYS A 144 13.50 -23.56 53.18
N ILE A 145 14.77 -23.21 52.94
CA ILE A 145 15.16 -22.24 51.92
C ILE A 145 14.76 -22.76 50.53
N HIS A 146 15.03 -24.03 50.22
CA HIS A 146 14.62 -24.65 48.96
C HIS A 146 13.11 -24.64 48.77
N ASN A 147 12.34 -25.01 49.80
CA ASN A 147 10.87 -24.96 49.74
C ASN A 147 10.38 -23.52 49.51
N LYS A 148 10.97 -22.53 50.19
CA LYS A 148 10.62 -21.12 49.96
C LYS A 148 10.98 -20.66 48.54
N SER A 149 12.11 -21.11 48.01
CA SER A 149 12.49 -20.83 46.61
C SER A 149 11.51 -21.42 45.61
N ILE A 150 10.98 -22.62 45.87
CA ILE A 150 9.95 -23.25 45.04
C ILE A 150 8.66 -22.43 45.10
N GLU A 151 8.25 -22.01 46.30
CA GLU A 151 7.06 -21.17 46.51
C GLU A 151 7.20 -19.83 45.77
N GLN A 152 8.33 -19.14 45.92
CA GLN A 152 8.61 -17.87 45.21
C GLN A 152 8.65 -18.06 43.69
N ALA A 153 9.25 -19.14 43.19
CA ALA A 153 9.26 -19.43 41.76
C ALA A 153 7.83 -19.64 41.22
N LYS A 154 6.97 -20.30 42.00
CA LYS A 154 5.55 -20.48 41.67
C LYS A 154 4.79 -19.16 41.70
N GLU A 155 5.00 -18.31 42.70
CA GLU A 155 4.39 -16.96 42.74
C GLU A 155 4.78 -16.12 41.50
N ILE A 156 6.02 -16.20 41.04
CA ILE A 156 6.48 -15.54 39.81
C ILE A 156 5.78 -16.11 38.58
N GLU A 157 5.66 -17.45 38.49
CA GLU A 157 4.96 -18.12 37.40
C GLU A 157 3.49 -17.71 37.33
N ASP A 158 2.79 -17.74 38.48
CA ASP A 158 1.39 -17.35 38.61
C ASP A 158 1.22 -15.88 38.21
N PHE A 159 2.09 -14.97 38.69
CA PHE A 159 2.09 -13.58 38.25
C PHE A 159 2.29 -13.41 36.74
N LEU A 160 3.22 -14.15 36.12
CA LEU A 160 3.48 -14.06 34.68
C LEU A 160 2.31 -14.59 33.83
N LYS A 161 1.52 -15.53 34.36
CA LYS A 161 0.31 -16.06 33.73
C LYS A 161 -0.90 -15.14 33.91
N ASP A 162 -1.11 -14.68 35.14
CA ASP A 162 -2.32 -13.95 35.55
C ASP A 162 -2.26 -12.45 35.26
N LYS A 163 -1.05 -11.88 35.08
CA LYS A 163 -0.92 -10.47 34.71
C LYS A 163 -1.71 -10.18 33.42
N PHE A 164 -2.26 -8.98 33.34
CA PHE A 164 -3.03 -8.55 32.17
C PHE A 164 -2.22 -8.59 30.86
N THR A 165 -0.95 -8.16 30.89
CA THR A 165 -0.04 -8.19 29.72
C THR A 165 0.61 -9.56 29.54
N ASN A 166 -0.20 -10.61 29.56
CA ASN A 166 0.22 -11.97 29.31
C ASN A 166 0.29 -12.29 27.81
N LYS A 167 0.69 -13.52 27.50
CA LYS A 167 0.79 -14.03 26.12
C LYS A 167 -0.55 -13.99 25.38
N GLU A 168 -1.65 -14.26 26.06
CA GLU A 168 -2.99 -14.33 25.45
C GLU A 168 -3.43 -12.96 24.94
N LEU A 169 -3.19 -11.89 25.71
CA LEU A 169 -3.43 -10.52 25.26
C LEU A 169 -2.65 -10.20 23.98
N TYR A 170 -1.35 -10.48 23.95
CA TYR A 170 -0.53 -10.21 22.76
C TYR A 170 -0.95 -11.07 21.56
N GLN A 171 -1.35 -12.33 21.76
CA GLN A 171 -1.89 -13.18 20.68
C GLN A 171 -3.20 -12.61 20.13
N TRP A 172 -4.10 -12.16 21.01
CA TRP A 172 -5.33 -11.50 20.60
C TRP A 172 -5.04 -10.21 19.83
N MET A 173 -4.10 -9.38 20.30
CA MET A 173 -3.67 -8.16 19.62
C MET A 173 -3.10 -8.47 18.23
N VAL A 174 -2.22 -9.47 18.11
CA VAL A 174 -1.66 -9.87 16.82
C VAL A 174 -2.75 -10.31 15.84
N THR A 175 -3.70 -11.14 16.28
CA THR A 175 -4.83 -11.57 15.46
C THR A 175 -5.68 -10.38 15.03
N ARG A 176 -6.04 -9.49 15.97
CA ARG A 176 -6.86 -8.31 15.68
C ARG A 176 -6.17 -7.34 14.74
N LEU A 177 -4.91 -6.99 15.01
CA LEU A 177 -4.12 -6.08 14.18
C LEU A 177 -3.90 -6.66 12.79
N SER A 178 -3.55 -7.95 12.67
CA SER A 178 -3.34 -8.59 11.37
C SER A 178 -4.63 -8.61 10.53
N SER A 179 -5.79 -8.79 11.18
CA SER A 179 -7.10 -8.76 10.50
C SER A 179 -7.48 -7.39 9.94
N ILE A 180 -6.97 -6.30 10.54
CA ILE A 180 -7.26 -4.91 10.11
C ILE A 180 -6.19 -4.39 9.15
N TYR A 181 -4.94 -4.81 9.35
CA TYR A 181 -3.78 -4.29 8.62
C TYR A 181 -3.88 -4.57 7.11
N PHE A 182 -4.18 -5.80 6.71
CA PHE A 182 -4.26 -6.15 5.28
C PHE A 182 -5.41 -5.45 4.53
N PRO A 183 -6.66 -5.40 5.04
CA PRO A 183 -7.72 -4.60 4.42
C PRO A 183 -7.38 -3.11 4.33
N THR A 184 -6.73 -2.54 5.36
CA THR A 184 -6.33 -1.13 5.35
C THR A 184 -5.28 -0.86 4.27
N TYR A 185 -4.29 -1.76 4.14
CA TYR A 185 -3.31 -1.72 3.05
C TYR A 185 -3.98 -1.75 1.67
N LYS A 186 -4.98 -2.61 1.46
CA LYS A 186 -5.72 -2.67 0.19
C LYS A 186 -6.41 -1.35 -0.15
N ILE A 187 -7.08 -0.74 0.82
CA ILE A 187 -7.74 0.57 0.62
C ILE A 187 -6.70 1.65 0.25
N ALA A 188 -5.55 1.66 0.94
CA ALA A 188 -4.46 2.58 0.63
C ALA A 188 -3.89 2.36 -0.78
N LEU A 189 -3.68 1.10 -1.18
CA LEU A 189 -3.21 0.73 -2.50
C LEU A 189 -4.21 1.12 -3.60
N ASP A 190 -5.50 0.84 -3.40
CA ASP A 190 -6.56 1.21 -4.35
C ASP A 190 -6.61 2.72 -4.57
N MET A 191 -6.45 3.51 -3.50
CA MET A 191 -6.37 4.97 -3.57
C MET A 191 -5.10 5.44 -4.30
N ALA A 192 -3.95 4.81 -4.05
CA ALA A 192 -2.71 5.12 -4.76
C ALA A 192 -2.79 4.79 -6.26
N ILE A 193 -3.45 3.69 -6.63
CA ILE A 193 -3.73 3.34 -8.03
C ILE A 193 -4.67 4.37 -8.66
N ALA A 194 -5.67 4.85 -7.94
CA ALA A 194 -6.54 5.94 -8.41
C ALA A 194 -5.75 7.22 -8.66
N ALA A 195 -4.84 7.59 -7.76
CA ALA A 195 -3.93 8.74 -7.94
C ALA A 195 -3.01 8.57 -9.16
N GLN A 196 -2.46 7.35 -9.39
CA GLN A 196 -1.68 7.06 -10.60
C GLN A 196 -2.51 7.22 -11.87
N ARG A 197 -3.76 6.73 -11.88
CA ARG A 197 -4.65 6.90 -13.04
C ARG A 197 -4.98 8.36 -13.30
N ALA A 198 -5.15 9.17 -12.26
CA ALA A 198 -5.34 10.61 -12.38
C ALA A 198 -4.08 11.28 -12.97
N TYR A 199 -2.89 10.95 -12.47
CA TYR A 199 -1.61 11.40 -13.03
C TYR A 199 -1.47 11.07 -14.53
N GLN A 200 -1.73 9.81 -14.91
CA GLN A 200 -1.66 9.34 -16.31
C GLN A 200 -2.69 10.03 -17.22
N TYR A 201 -3.84 10.37 -16.65
CA TYR A 201 -4.90 11.10 -17.33
C TYR A 201 -4.48 12.55 -17.60
N GLU A 202 -4.06 13.28 -16.57
CA GLU A 202 -3.72 14.71 -16.63
C GLU A 202 -2.47 15.01 -17.44
N LEU A 203 -1.39 14.24 -17.25
CA LEU A 203 -0.12 14.48 -17.96
C LEU A 203 0.00 13.72 -19.28
N ASN A 204 -1.06 13.03 -19.69
CA ASN A 204 -1.10 12.24 -20.91
C ASN A 204 0.03 11.20 -21.07
N ASN A 205 0.50 10.67 -19.95
CA ASN A 205 1.60 9.72 -19.89
C ASN A 205 1.09 8.35 -19.42
N ASN A 206 1.82 7.28 -19.74
CA ASN A 206 1.55 5.92 -19.31
C ASN A 206 2.53 5.41 -18.24
N ASP A 207 3.41 6.28 -17.72
CA ASP A 207 4.35 5.94 -16.65
C ASP A 207 3.64 5.39 -15.40
N THR A 208 4.25 4.38 -14.78
CA THR A 208 3.74 3.69 -13.59
C THR A 208 4.75 3.78 -12.45
N PHE A 209 4.32 4.25 -11.29
CA PHE A 209 5.14 4.39 -10.08
C PHE A 209 4.61 3.51 -8.93
N ILE A 210 3.31 3.22 -8.94
CA ILE A 210 2.62 2.40 -7.95
C ILE A 210 2.53 0.97 -8.46
N GLU A 211 3.20 0.05 -7.77
CA GLU A 211 3.17 -1.38 -8.02
C GLU A 211 2.16 -2.09 -7.09
N VAL A 212 1.66 -3.25 -7.50
CA VAL A 212 0.75 -4.05 -6.66
C VAL A 212 1.53 -4.91 -5.63
N SER A 213 2.85 -5.02 -5.81
CA SER A 213 3.75 -5.98 -5.14
C SER A 213 4.29 -5.57 -3.77
N TYR A 214 3.84 -4.48 -3.15
CA TYR A 214 4.43 -4.01 -1.87
C TYR A 214 4.15 -4.93 -0.67
N TRP A 215 3.20 -5.86 -0.77
CA TRP A 215 2.84 -6.76 0.33
C TRP A 215 3.69 -8.03 0.37
N ASP A 216 4.57 -8.13 1.37
CA ASP A 216 5.31 -9.36 1.65
C ASP A 216 4.55 -10.29 2.62
N SER A 217 4.01 -11.39 2.10
CA SER A 217 3.28 -12.35 2.93
C SER A 217 4.16 -13.12 3.93
N LEU A 218 5.46 -13.29 3.65
CA LEU A 218 6.40 -14.00 4.53
C LEU A 218 6.63 -13.21 5.83
N HIS A 219 6.68 -11.88 5.71
CA HIS A 219 6.89 -10.97 6.84
C HIS A 219 5.60 -10.26 7.28
N LYS A 220 4.42 -10.84 7.01
CA LYS A 220 3.09 -10.30 7.40
C LYS A 220 2.81 -8.88 6.89
N GLY A 221 3.41 -8.50 5.76
CA GLY A 221 3.24 -7.20 5.11
C GLY A 221 3.96 -6.06 5.83
N LEU A 222 4.88 -6.34 6.76
CA LEU A 222 5.68 -5.30 7.39
C LEU A 222 6.44 -4.50 6.32
N LEU A 223 6.55 -3.18 6.50
CA LEU A 223 7.18 -2.22 5.58
C LEU A 223 6.44 -1.97 4.24
N ALA A 224 5.25 -2.53 4.06
CA ALA A 224 4.44 -2.27 2.86
C ALA A 224 4.02 -0.80 2.74
N GLY A 225 3.75 -0.14 3.88
CA GLY A 225 3.36 1.28 3.90
C GLY A 225 4.49 2.22 3.48
N GLU A 226 5.71 1.96 3.94
CA GLU A 226 6.92 2.71 3.60
C GLU A 226 7.26 2.58 2.11
N SER A 227 7.10 1.37 1.56
CA SER A 227 7.31 1.11 0.13
C SER A 227 6.27 1.83 -0.72
N LEU A 228 4.99 1.79 -0.31
CA LEU A 228 3.92 2.53 -0.99
C LEU A 228 4.15 4.05 -0.91
N MET A 229 4.59 4.56 0.23
CA MET A 229 4.92 5.98 0.42
C MET A 229 6.05 6.42 -0.52
N LEU A 230 7.08 5.59 -0.72
CA LEU A 230 8.14 5.88 -1.68
C LEU A 230 7.57 5.99 -3.12
N GLY A 231 6.69 5.07 -3.52
CA GLY A 231 6.03 5.12 -4.82
C GLY A 231 5.19 6.39 -5.00
N LEU A 232 4.46 6.82 -3.96
CA LEU A 232 3.70 8.07 -3.96
C LEU A 232 4.62 9.31 -4.10
N ASN A 233 5.73 9.35 -3.39
CA ASN A 233 6.69 10.46 -3.49
C ASN A 233 7.34 10.53 -4.90
N GLN A 234 7.58 9.39 -5.54
CA GLN A 234 8.08 9.34 -6.92
C GLN A 234 7.03 9.87 -7.90
N LEU A 235 5.76 9.47 -7.72
CA LEU A 235 4.63 9.97 -8.50
C LEU A 235 4.46 11.48 -8.33
N GLU A 236 4.49 12.00 -7.10
CA GLU A 236 4.37 13.43 -6.81
C GLU A 236 5.51 14.21 -7.46
N LYS A 237 6.75 13.74 -7.34
CA LYS A 237 7.90 14.35 -8.00
C LYS A 237 7.70 14.43 -9.51
N ALA A 238 7.31 13.32 -10.14
CA ALA A 238 7.07 13.27 -11.59
C ALA A 238 5.95 14.21 -12.00
N TYR A 239 4.91 14.37 -11.17
CA TYR A 239 3.82 15.30 -11.42
C TYR A 239 4.31 16.76 -11.41
N ILE A 240 5.07 17.15 -10.39
CA ILE A 240 5.60 18.51 -10.27
C ILE A 240 6.55 18.83 -11.43
N GLU A 241 7.38 17.88 -11.86
CA GLU A 241 8.31 18.06 -12.98
C GLU A 241 7.61 18.09 -14.35
N GLY A 242 6.54 17.31 -14.53
CA GLY A 242 5.81 17.21 -15.80
C GLY A 242 4.67 18.22 -15.97
N ASN A 243 4.12 18.74 -14.88
CA ASN A 243 3.02 19.71 -14.90
C ASN A 243 3.52 21.10 -15.26
N SER A 244 3.51 21.37 -16.57
CA SER A 244 3.82 22.67 -17.16
C SER A 244 2.56 23.30 -17.74
N ARG A 245 2.58 24.62 -17.90
CA ARG A 245 1.44 25.33 -18.51
C ARG A 245 1.36 25.04 -19.99
N TYR A 246 0.21 24.53 -20.42
CA TYR A 246 -0.11 24.37 -21.83
C TYR A 246 -0.69 25.68 -22.38
N LEU A 247 -0.73 25.80 -23.70
CA LEU A 247 -1.31 26.95 -24.39
C LEU A 247 -2.83 26.87 -24.27
N GLU A 248 -3.43 27.82 -23.55
CA GLU A 248 -4.88 27.91 -23.36
C GLU A 248 -5.50 28.69 -24.53
N ILE A 249 -6.48 28.08 -25.21
CA ILE A 249 -7.11 28.61 -26.41
C ILE A 249 -8.63 28.50 -26.28
N GLU A 250 -9.34 29.54 -26.72
CA GLU A 250 -10.79 29.56 -26.85
C GLU A 250 -11.17 29.66 -28.33
N LYS A 251 -11.97 28.73 -28.82
CA LYS A 251 -12.50 28.72 -30.19
C LYS A 251 -14.02 28.73 -30.16
N THR A 252 -14.61 29.68 -30.87
CA THR A 252 -16.06 29.74 -31.08
C THR A 252 -16.38 29.13 -32.44
N ILE A 253 -17.33 28.20 -32.47
CA ILE A 253 -17.65 27.37 -33.63
C ILE A 253 -19.15 27.46 -33.86
N SER A 254 -19.53 27.95 -35.05
CA SER A 254 -20.92 27.94 -35.52
C SER A 254 -21.23 26.58 -36.14
N LEU A 255 -22.25 25.88 -35.65
CA LEU A 255 -22.69 24.62 -36.26
C LEU A 255 -23.23 24.85 -37.67
N LEU A 256 -23.87 25.99 -37.90
CA LEU A 256 -24.39 26.38 -39.20
C LEU A 256 -23.28 26.52 -40.26
N GLN A 257 -22.14 27.10 -39.91
CA GLN A 257 -20.98 27.21 -40.81
C GLN A 257 -20.21 25.90 -40.92
N LEU A 258 -20.03 25.19 -39.80
CA LEU A 258 -19.28 23.94 -39.75
C LEU A 258 -19.95 22.82 -40.56
N ASN A 259 -21.25 22.62 -40.36
CA ASN A 259 -22.02 21.60 -41.05
C ASN A 259 -23.49 22.03 -41.20
N PRO A 260 -23.82 22.76 -42.29
CA PRO A 260 -25.17 23.22 -42.55
C PRO A 260 -26.20 22.09 -42.65
N GLN A 261 -25.79 20.92 -43.16
CA GLN A 261 -26.66 19.75 -43.28
C GLN A 261 -27.04 19.19 -41.91
N ALA A 262 -26.08 19.08 -40.99
CA ALA A 262 -26.34 18.67 -39.62
C ALA A 262 -27.26 19.67 -38.89
N PHE A 263 -27.09 20.97 -39.12
CA PHE A 263 -27.98 21.98 -38.57
C PHE A 263 -29.41 21.89 -39.11
N GLN A 264 -29.59 21.66 -40.42
CA GLN A 264 -30.93 21.39 -40.97
C GLN A 264 -31.54 20.11 -40.38
N GLN A 265 -30.75 19.03 -40.26
CA GLN A 265 -31.19 17.79 -39.61
C GLN A 265 -31.64 18.02 -38.15
N LEU A 266 -30.97 18.92 -37.41
CA LEU A 266 -31.37 19.32 -36.07
C LEU A 266 -32.74 20.00 -36.08
N LYS A 267 -33.00 20.92 -37.03
CA LYS A 267 -34.30 21.58 -37.19
C LYS A 267 -35.41 20.60 -37.55
N ASP A 268 -35.14 19.63 -38.44
CA ASP A 268 -36.14 18.71 -38.95
C ASP A 268 -36.44 17.54 -37.99
N THR A 269 -35.42 16.98 -37.35
CA THR A 269 -35.56 15.78 -36.50
C THR A 269 -35.41 16.05 -35.00
N GLY A 270 -34.79 17.16 -34.62
CA GLY A 270 -34.40 17.44 -33.24
C GLY A 270 -33.11 16.73 -32.80
N LYS A 271 -32.34 16.17 -33.74
CA LYS A 271 -31.03 15.55 -33.47
C LYS A 271 -30.06 15.81 -34.61
N CYS A 272 -28.78 15.96 -34.30
CA CYS A 272 -27.73 16.02 -35.30
C CYS A 272 -26.41 15.45 -34.77
N GLU A 273 -25.57 15.00 -35.70
CA GLU A 273 -24.19 14.63 -35.42
C GLU A 273 -23.27 15.58 -36.17
N PHE A 274 -22.18 15.97 -35.53
CA PHE A 274 -21.15 16.82 -36.15
C PHE A 274 -19.76 16.44 -35.65
N GLU A 275 -18.75 16.77 -36.44
CA GLU A 275 -17.34 16.45 -36.16
C GLU A 275 -16.52 17.73 -36.07
N LEU A 276 -15.69 17.81 -35.04
CA LEU A 276 -14.62 18.79 -34.90
C LEU A 276 -13.35 18.10 -35.42
N SER A 277 -13.06 18.29 -36.70
CA SER A 277 -11.95 17.64 -37.39
C SER A 277 -10.60 18.23 -37.00
N GLU A 278 -9.51 17.50 -37.25
CA GLU A 278 -8.14 18.02 -37.04
C GLU A 278 -7.88 19.26 -37.91
N LYS A 279 -8.39 19.24 -39.14
CA LYS A 279 -8.34 20.37 -40.09
C LYS A 279 -8.88 21.68 -39.50
N LEU A 280 -9.96 21.61 -38.71
CA LEU A 280 -10.58 22.78 -38.07
C LEU A 280 -9.62 23.49 -37.09
N PHE A 281 -8.76 22.74 -36.40
CA PHE A 281 -7.81 23.29 -35.43
C PHE A 281 -6.45 23.63 -36.06
N ASP A 282 -6.04 22.89 -37.08
CA ASP A 282 -4.81 23.18 -37.83
C ASP A 282 -4.91 24.47 -38.64
N PHE A 283 -6.10 24.89 -39.07
CA PHE A 283 -6.27 26.21 -39.70
C PHE A 283 -6.00 27.38 -38.75
N ASP A 284 -6.27 27.23 -37.45
CA ASP A 284 -5.94 28.27 -36.47
C ASP A 284 -4.46 28.17 -36.06
N PHE A 285 -4.01 26.95 -35.74
CA PHE A 285 -2.67 26.68 -35.21
C PHE A 285 -2.10 25.35 -35.73
N PRO A 286 -1.45 25.33 -36.90
CA PRO A 286 -0.96 24.11 -37.56
C PRO A 286 0.23 23.45 -36.85
N GLY A 287 0.89 24.15 -35.93
CA GLY A 287 2.01 23.62 -35.16
C GLY A 287 1.61 23.02 -33.81
N HIS A 288 0.34 23.12 -33.43
CA HIS A 288 -0.11 22.69 -32.11
C HIS A 288 -0.48 21.20 -32.11
N TYR A 289 -0.14 20.50 -31.03
CA TYR A 289 -0.53 19.11 -30.79
C TYR A 289 -1.04 18.95 -29.36
N CYS A 290 -1.43 17.73 -28.97
CA CYS A 290 -1.97 17.42 -27.65
C CYS A 290 -3.17 18.31 -27.26
N ARG A 291 -4.10 18.48 -28.22
CA ARG A 291 -5.28 19.33 -28.04
C ARG A 291 -6.28 18.64 -27.10
N GLN A 292 -6.44 19.19 -25.90
CA GLN A 292 -7.34 18.65 -24.89
C GLN A 292 -8.38 19.67 -24.46
N ILE A 293 -9.63 19.25 -24.40
CA ILE A 293 -10.73 20.09 -23.95
C ILE A 293 -10.54 20.41 -22.47
N LYS A 294 -10.69 21.68 -22.12
CA LYS A 294 -10.82 22.13 -20.72
C LYS A 294 -12.29 22.28 -20.37
N THR A 295 -13.05 22.96 -21.23
CA THR A 295 -14.49 23.18 -21.08
C THR A 295 -15.16 23.33 -22.44
N ILE A 296 -16.45 23.02 -22.50
CA ILE A 296 -17.31 23.31 -23.64
C ILE A 296 -18.55 24.04 -23.13
N ALA A 297 -18.94 25.11 -23.81
CA ALA A 297 -20.20 25.80 -23.59
C ALA A 297 -21.00 25.83 -24.90
N VAL A 298 -22.32 25.70 -24.79
CA VAL A 298 -23.22 25.75 -25.94
C VAL A 298 -24.22 26.88 -25.74
N SER A 299 -24.42 27.67 -26.78
CA SER A 299 -25.48 28.68 -26.86
C SER A 299 -26.40 28.35 -28.04
N ILE A 300 -27.71 28.34 -27.81
CA ILE A 300 -28.72 28.01 -28.82
C ILE A 300 -29.66 29.21 -29.00
N PRO A 301 -29.21 30.27 -29.69
CA PRO A 301 -30.03 31.46 -29.93
C PRO A 301 -31.34 31.10 -30.63
N ALA A 302 -32.44 31.22 -29.89
CA ALA A 302 -33.79 30.93 -30.35
C ALA A 302 -34.81 31.87 -29.70
N VAL A 303 -36.01 31.96 -30.27
CA VAL A 303 -37.10 32.74 -29.65
C VAL A 303 -37.72 31.89 -28.54
N VAL A 304 -37.20 32.06 -27.32
CA VAL A 304 -37.66 31.36 -26.12
C VAL A 304 -38.64 32.24 -25.33
N GLY A 305 -39.76 31.66 -24.88
CA GLY A 305 -40.72 32.37 -24.04
C GLY A 305 -40.18 32.66 -22.63
N PRO A 306 -40.77 33.61 -21.88
CA PRO A 306 -40.37 33.88 -20.51
C PRO A 306 -40.53 32.63 -19.63
N TYR A 307 -39.53 32.34 -18.80
CA TYR A 307 -39.48 31.17 -17.91
C TYR A 307 -39.54 29.81 -18.62
N GLN A 308 -39.12 29.75 -19.89
CA GLN A 308 -38.93 28.50 -20.62
C GLN A 308 -37.44 28.17 -20.76
N ASN A 309 -37.11 26.89 -20.62
CA ASN A 309 -35.76 26.38 -20.79
C ASN A 309 -35.65 25.65 -22.12
N ILE A 310 -34.45 25.62 -22.68
CA ILE A 310 -34.09 24.76 -23.80
C ILE A 310 -33.57 23.45 -23.20
N ASN A 311 -34.21 22.33 -23.51
CA ASN A 311 -33.85 21.01 -23.00
C ASN A 311 -33.05 20.25 -24.07
N ALA A 312 -31.73 20.25 -23.95
CA ALA A 312 -30.86 19.53 -24.89
C ALA A 312 -29.89 18.60 -24.18
N THR A 313 -29.32 17.65 -24.92
CA THR A 313 -28.24 16.78 -24.43
C THR A 313 -27.13 16.76 -25.47
N LEU A 314 -25.91 17.08 -25.03
CA LEU A 314 -24.71 17.00 -25.84
C LEU A 314 -23.91 15.76 -25.40
N THR A 315 -23.56 14.90 -26.35
CA THR A 315 -22.80 13.66 -26.11
C THR A 315 -21.52 13.66 -26.95
N GLN A 316 -20.37 13.38 -26.34
CA GLN A 316 -19.13 13.14 -27.08
C GLN A 316 -19.04 11.66 -27.45
N THR A 317 -19.23 11.35 -28.73
CA THR A 317 -19.28 9.96 -29.22
C THR A 317 -17.90 9.44 -29.61
N LYS A 318 -16.95 10.30 -29.99
CA LYS A 318 -15.57 9.94 -30.33
C LYS A 318 -14.62 11.06 -29.89
N ASN A 319 -13.42 10.73 -29.43
CA ASN A 319 -12.37 11.72 -29.17
C ASN A 319 -10.98 11.17 -29.49
N GLU A 320 -10.08 12.02 -29.95
CA GLU A 320 -8.72 11.67 -30.35
C GLU A 320 -7.73 12.77 -29.90
N THR A 321 -6.59 12.37 -29.34
CA THR A 321 -5.55 13.30 -28.85
C THR A 321 -4.17 12.84 -29.31
N LEU A 322 -3.48 13.70 -30.05
CA LEU A 322 -2.10 13.47 -30.49
C LEU A 322 -1.12 13.77 -29.35
N LEU A 323 -0.47 12.75 -28.80
CA LEU A 323 0.42 12.87 -27.62
C LEU A 323 1.82 13.37 -27.95
N LYS A 324 2.29 13.14 -29.17
CA LYS A 324 3.62 13.55 -29.65
C LYS A 324 3.50 14.20 -31.03
N PRO A 325 4.35 15.19 -31.36
CA PRO A 325 4.31 15.84 -32.66
C PRO A 325 4.83 14.87 -33.75
N ASP A 326 3.92 14.11 -34.35
CA ASP A 326 4.19 13.18 -35.45
C ASP A 326 3.26 13.46 -36.63
N VAL A 327 3.85 13.87 -37.75
CA VAL A 327 3.15 14.29 -38.97
C VAL A 327 2.36 13.13 -39.58
N LYS A 328 2.84 11.89 -39.46
CA LYS A 328 2.12 10.73 -40.01
C LYS A 328 0.77 10.53 -39.34
N VAL A 329 0.69 10.86 -38.06
CA VAL A 329 -0.56 10.76 -37.31
C VAL A 329 -1.50 11.90 -37.68
N VAL A 330 -0.98 13.09 -37.96
CA VAL A 330 -1.78 14.19 -38.51
C VAL A 330 -2.37 13.79 -39.87
N GLN A 331 -1.60 13.14 -40.75
CA GLN A 331 -2.11 12.61 -42.03
C GLN A 331 -3.25 11.61 -41.84
N PHE A 332 -3.15 10.73 -40.84
CA PHE A 332 -4.23 9.82 -40.47
C PHE A 332 -5.47 10.58 -39.98
N LEU A 333 -5.31 11.58 -39.11
CA LEU A 333 -6.41 12.39 -38.59
C LEU A 333 -7.08 13.26 -39.65
N LEU A 334 -6.35 13.64 -40.70
CA LEU A 334 -6.86 14.34 -41.88
C LEU A 334 -7.46 13.39 -42.94
N GLY A 335 -7.43 12.08 -42.71
CA GLY A 335 -8.02 11.08 -43.61
C GLY A 335 -7.20 10.74 -44.85
N GLU A 336 -5.90 11.08 -44.89
CA GLU A 336 -5.02 10.70 -46.02
C GLU A 336 -4.54 9.24 -45.94
N THR A 337 -4.48 8.68 -44.73
CA THR A 337 -4.00 7.32 -44.49
C THR A 337 -4.94 6.56 -43.56
N ASP A 338 -5.12 5.26 -43.82
CA ASP A 338 -5.91 4.35 -42.97
C ASP A 338 -5.05 3.59 -41.94
N GLU A 339 -3.75 3.87 -41.89
CA GLU A 339 -2.82 3.16 -40.99
C GLU A 339 -3.05 3.61 -39.55
N ILE A 340 -3.58 2.70 -38.72
CA ILE A 340 -3.92 3.00 -37.33
C ILE A 340 -2.63 3.28 -36.53
N PRO A 341 -2.49 4.50 -35.97
CA PRO A 341 -1.30 4.86 -35.19
C PRO A 341 -1.18 4.09 -33.88
N ASP A 342 0.04 3.98 -33.36
CA ASP A 342 0.29 3.40 -32.04
C ASP A 342 -0.38 4.23 -30.93
N THR A 343 -0.95 3.53 -29.95
CA THR A 343 -1.53 4.07 -28.71
C THR A 343 -0.56 4.91 -27.88
N SER A 344 0.75 4.73 -28.06
CA SER A 344 1.78 5.56 -27.43
C SER A 344 1.91 6.97 -28.03
N ILE A 345 1.33 7.20 -29.21
CA ILE A 345 1.37 8.46 -29.97
C ILE A 345 -0.03 9.05 -30.11
N LEU A 346 -1.05 8.21 -30.36
CA LEU A 346 -2.44 8.64 -30.49
C LEU A 346 -3.32 8.01 -29.41
N ARG A 347 -3.91 8.86 -28.57
CA ARG A 347 -4.91 8.45 -27.58
C ARG A 347 -6.30 8.55 -28.19
N ARG A 348 -7.11 7.49 -28.09
CA ARG A 348 -8.44 7.42 -28.71
C ARG A 348 -9.52 6.99 -27.70
N ASN A 349 -10.66 7.67 -27.74
CA ASN A 349 -11.91 7.31 -27.04
C ASN A 349 -11.75 7.17 -25.52
N TRP A 350 -10.88 7.97 -24.93
CA TRP A 350 -10.77 8.03 -23.47
C TRP A 350 -11.99 8.75 -22.91
N ARG A 351 -12.63 8.15 -21.88
CA ARG A 351 -13.91 8.64 -21.32
C ARG A 351 -14.98 8.91 -22.39
N ARG A 352 -15.09 8.02 -23.39
CA ARG A 352 -16.10 8.08 -24.46
C ARG A 352 -17.53 8.10 -23.89
N ASN A 353 -18.46 8.72 -24.62
CA ASN A 353 -19.90 8.78 -24.34
C ASN A 353 -20.25 9.57 -23.07
N GLN A 354 -19.39 10.51 -22.67
CA GLN A 354 -19.78 11.52 -21.69
C GLN A 354 -20.93 12.37 -22.25
N LYS A 355 -21.80 12.83 -21.36
CA LYS A 355 -22.99 13.60 -21.69
C LYS A 355 -23.15 14.77 -20.73
N ILE A 356 -23.63 15.89 -21.27
CA ILE A 356 -24.12 17.02 -20.48
C ILE A 356 -25.56 17.31 -20.86
N ALA A 357 -26.34 17.80 -19.89
CA ALA A 357 -27.67 18.33 -20.11
C ALA A 357 -27.59 19.85 -20.20
N LEU A 358 -28.17 20.42 -21.26
CA LEU A 358 -28.28 21.85 -21.46
C LEU A 358 -29.70 22.27 -21.06
N SER A 359 -29.80 23.37 -20.33
CA SER A 359 -31.02 23.93 -19.75
C SER A 359 -31.10 25.46 -19.87
N LYS A 360 -29.98 26.13 -20.12
CA LYS A 360 -29.87 27.57 -20.36
C LYS A 360 -29.74 27.83 -21.86
N ASP A 361 -30.12 29.03 -22.27
CA ASP A 361 -30.08 29.49 -23.66
C ASP A 361 -28.66 29.89 -24.10
N VAL A 362 -27.93 30.60 -23.22
CA VAL A 362 -26.62 31.20 -23.52
C VAL A 362 -25.53 30.64 -22.62
N ASN A 363 -24.41 30.26 -23.23
CA ASN A 363 -23.17 29.79 -22.60
C ASN A 363 -23.39 28.71 -21.55
N ASP A 364 -24.19 27.70 -21.89
CA ASP A 364 -24.46 26.59 -20.99
C ASP A 364 -23.36 25.53 -21.08
N THR A 365 -22.70 25.26 -19.96
CA THR A 365 -21.67 24.23 -19.82
C THR A 365 -22.22 22.90 -19.30
N GLY A 366 -23.53 22.83 -19.03
CA GLY A 366 -24.20 21.70 -18.40
C GLY A 366 -23.91 21.55 -16.91
N LEU A 367 -23.32 22.58 -16.30
CA LEU A 367 -23.11 22.71 -14.86
C LEU A 367 -23.94 23.87 -14.31
N PHE A 368 -24.32 23.79 -13.04
CA PHE A 368 -25.00 24.89 -12.36
C PHE A 368 -24.08 26.12 -12.25
N GLU A 369 -22.83 25.89 -11.83
CA GLU A 369 -21.75 26.87 -11.71
C GLU A 369 -20.46 26.27 -12.29
N LEU A 370 -19.76 27.03 -13.13
CA LEU A 370 -18.47 26.64 -13.66
C LEU A 370 -17.36 27.01 -12.66
N ASN A 371 -16.77 26.01 -12.01
CA ASN A 371 -15.69 26.21 -11.05
C ASN A 371 -14.45 25.39 -11.44
N PHE A 372 -13.40 26.07 -11.86
CA PHE A 372 -12.12 25.46 -12.22
C PHE A 372 -11.34 24.88 -11.01
N ARG A 373 -11.81 25.10 -9.78
CA ARG A 373 -11.24 24.56 -8.54
C ARG A 373 -12.08 23.42 -7.94
N ASP A 374 -13.04 22.86 -8.68
CA ASP A 374 -13.73 21.64 -8.24
C ASP A 374 -12.70 20.49 -8.13
N GLU A 375 -12.90 19.61 -7.15
CA GLU A 375 -12.07 18.41 -6.95
C GLU A 375 -12.32 17.36 -8.05
N ARG A 376 -13.43 17.50 -8.79
CA ARG A 376 -13.80 16.64 -9.91
C ARG A 376 -13.46 17.31 -11.23
N TYR A 377 -13.10 16.49 -12.21
CA TYR A 377 -12.97 16.94 -13.59
C TYR A 377 -14.28 17.53 -14.11
N LEU A 378 -14.16 18.63 -14.85
CA LEU A 378 -15.25 19.23 -15.59
C LEU A 378 -15.70 18.26 -16.71
N PRO A 379 -16.95 18.39 -17.20
CA PRO A 379 -17.40 17.60 -18.33
C PRO A 379 -16.47 17.73 -19.53
N PHE A 380 -16.08 16.60 -20.12
CA PHE A 380 -15.16 16.49 -21.25
C PHE A 380 -13.72 16.97 -21.00
N GLU A 381 -13.39 17.42 -19.78
CA GLU A 381 -12.04 17.86 -19.45
C GLU A 381 -11.02 16.74 -19.67
N GLY A 382 -9.94 17.03 -20.39
CA GLY A 382 -8.86 16.08 -20.71
C GLY A 382 -9.17 15.15 -21.88
N THR A 383 -10.37 15.22 -22.48
CA THR A 383 -10.68 14.51 -23.73
C THR A 383 -10.12 15.27 -24.93
N GLY A 384 -9.93 14.58 -26.06
CA GLY A 384 -9.39 15.20 -27.27
C GLY A 384 -10.33 16.24 -27.88
N ALA A 385 -9.75 17.36 -28.32
CA ALA A 385 -10.50 18.40 -29.05
C ALA A 385 -11.00 17.87 -30.41
N VAL A 386 -10.18 17.06 -31.10
CA VAL A 386 -10.61 16.31 -32.28
C VAL A 386 -11.63 15.26 -31.85
N SER A 387 -12.89 15.47 -32.21
CA SER A 387 -13.98 14.72 -31.60
C SER A 387 -15.25 14.75 -32.44
N THR A 388 -16.08 13.72 -32.25
CA THR A 388 -17.42 13.62 -32.84
C THR A 388 -18.46 13.78 -31.75
N TRP A 389 -19.51 14.53 -32.05
CA TRP A 389 -20.54 14.94 -31.11
C TRP A 389 -21.93 14.62 -31.63
N GLU A 390 -22.82 14.25 -30.72
CA GLU A 390 -24.26 14.16 -30.96
C GLU A 390 -24.95 15.22 -30.11
N LEU A 391 -25.70 16.12 -30.76
CA LEU A 391 -26.58 17.07 -30.09
C LEU A 391 -28.04 16.61 -30.28
N SER A 392 -28.70 16.33 -29.16
CA SER A 392 -30.11 15.96 -29.14
C SER A 392 -30.94 17.06 -28.47
N LEU A 393 -31.89 17.61 -29.23
CA LEU A 393 -32.88 18.58 -28.81
C LEU A 393 -34.28 18.03 -29.12
N PRO A 394 -34.87 17.17 -28.26
CA PRO A 394 -36.10 16.46 -28.60
C PRO A 394 -37.28 17.42 -28.81
N LYS A 395 -37.97 17.32 -29.95
CA LYS A 395 -39.12 18.18 -30.30
C LYS A 395 -40.28 18.07 -29.32
N ALA A 396 -40.52 16.88 -28.78
CA ALA A 396 -41.63 16.64 -27.85
C ALA A 396 -41.47 17.35 -26.49
N THR A 397 -40.25 17.67 -26.07
CA THR A 397 -39.95 18.26 -24.76
C THR A 397 -39.58 19.74 -24.83
N ASN A 398 -39.38 20.27 -26.03
CA ASN A 398 -39.03 21.67 -26.24
C ASN A 398 -40.24 22.43 -26.79
N ARG A 399 -40.66 23.48 -26.09
CA ARG A 399 -41.81 24.32 -26.49
C ARG A 399 -41.38 25.55 -27.29
N ILE A 400 -40.36 25.38 -28.13
CA ILE A 400 -39.85 26.43 -29.01
C ILE A 400 -40.19 26.07 -30.44
N ASP A 401 -40.30 27.09 -31.29
CA ASP A 401 -40.30 26.88 -32.72
C ASP A 401 -38.87 26.57 -33.16
N PHE A 402 -38.64 25.37 -33.70
CA PHE A 402 -37.31 24.94 -34.16
C PHE A 402 -36.83 25.77 -35.36
N TYR A 403 -37.75 26.34 -36.14
CA TYR A 403 -37.38 27.25 -37.23
C TYR A 403 -36.90 28.62 -36.71
N SER A 404 -37.20 28.96 -35.45
CA SER A 404 -36.70 30.17 -34.81
C SER A 404 -35.24 30.06 -34.34
N ILE A 405 -34.65 28.87 -34.34
CA ILE A 405 -33.24 28.66 -34.01
C ILE A 405 -32.39 29.26 -35.12
N SER A 406 -31.60 30.29 -34.80
CA SER A 406 -30.73 30.95 -35.78
C SER A 406 -29.45 30.16 -36.01
N ASP A 407 -28.83 29.65 -34.95
CA ASP A 407 -27.58 28.88 -34.99
C ASP A 407 -27.42 28.06 -33.69
N VAL A 408 -26.42 27.17 -33.65
CA VAL A 408 -25.88 26.58 -32.43
C VAL A 408 -24.41 26.98 -32.33
N ILE A 409 -24.09 27.79 -31.32
CA ILE A 409 -22.75 28.31 -31.10
C ILE A 409 -22.09 27.45 -30.03
N ILE A 410 -20.94 26.88 -30.37
CA ILE A 410 -20.13 26.07 -29.47
C ILE A 410 -18.87 26.87 -29.12
N THR A 411 -18.70 27.19 -27.84
CA THR A 411 -17.48 27.79 -27.32
C THR A 411 -16.65 26.70 -26.67
N LEU A 412 -15.56 26.34 -27.34
CA LEU A 412 -14.63 25.31 -26.90
C LEU A 412 -13.38 25.97 -26.30
N SER A 413 -13.13 25.72 -25.02
CA SER A 413 -11.86 26.07 -24.39
C SER A 413 -11.01 24.81 -24.32
N TYR A 414 -9.82 24.85 -24.89
CA TYR A 414 -8.91 23.72 -24.94
C TYR A 414 -7.47 24.15 -24.69
N THR A 415 -6.63 23.19 -24.34
CA THR A 415 -5.19 23.37 -24.15
C THR A 415 -4.42 22.65 -25.24
N ALA A 416 -3.28 23.17 -25.66
CA ALA A 416 -2.39 22.53 -26.62
C ALA A 416 -0.90 22.75 -26.30
N LEU A 417 -0.03 21.97 -26.94
CA LEU A 417 1.42 22.10 -26.91
C LEU A 417 1.95 22.51 -28.28
N ASP A 418 3.05 23.26 -28.33
CA ASP A 418 3.71 23.64 -29.57
C ASP A 418 4.74 22.58 -30.00
N GLY A 419 4.56 22.01 -31.19
CA GLY A 419 5.47 21.04 -31.80
C GLY A 419 6.73 21.66 -32.41
N GLY A 420 6.82 22.99 -32.42
CA GLY A 420 7.92 23.76 -32.98
C GLY A 420 7.81 24.00 -34.48
N ASP A 421 8.71 24.86 -34.99
CA ASP A 421 8.61 25.38 -36.37
C ASP A 421 8.69 24.29 -37.44
N LYS A 422 9.51 23.25 -37.23
CA LYS A 422 9.63 22.15 -38.18
C LYS A 422 8.32 21.38 -38.32
N PHE A 423 7.70 21.03 -37.19
CA PHE A 423 6.42 20.32 -37.20
C PHE A 423 5.33 21.17 -37.87
N ARG A 424 5.29 22.47 -37.55
CA ARG A 424 4.40 23.43 -38.19
C ARG A 424 4.56 23.46 -39.71
N GLN A 425 5.80 23.56 -40.21
CA GLN A 425 6.08 23.56 -41.65
C GLN A 425 5.64 22.25 -42.32
N ASP A 426 5.95 21.11 -41.70
CA ASP A 426 5.58 19.80 -42.22
C ASP A 426 4.05 19.65 -42.30
N VAL A 427 3.30 20.15 -41.30
CA VAL A 427 1.83 20.15 -41.29
C VAL A 427 1.26 21.10 -42.36
N THR A 428 1.73 22.35 -42.45
CA THR A 428 1.24 23.31 -43.48
C THR A 428 1.50 22.84 -44.92
N ASN A 429 2.49 21.97 -45.13
CA ASN A 429 2.80 21.42 -46.45
C ASN A 429 1.88 20.26 -46.86
N LEU A 430 1.04 19.75 -45.95
CA LEU A 430 0.08 18.69 -46.25
C LEU A 430 -1.00 19.19 -47.21
N GLU A 431 -1.33 18.38 -48.22
CA GLU A 431 -2.34 18.71 -49.24
C GLU A 431 -3.71 19.12 -48.67
N PRO A 432 -4.26 18.49 -47.60
CA PRO A 432 -5.57 18.84 -47.07
C PRO A 432 -5.62 20.23 -46.43
N LEU A 433 -4.48 20.80 -46.06
CA LEU A 433 -4.34 22.12 -45.45
C LEU A 433 -4.00 23.22 -46.47
N LYS A 434 -3.60 22.85 -47.70
CA LYS A 434 -3.49 23.80 -48.80
C LYS A 434 -4.85 24.19 -49.36
N LYS A 435 -5.83 23.28 -49.30
CA LYS A 435 -7.19 23.50 -49.78
C LYS A 435 -8.10 23.95 -48.65
N TYR A 436 -8.60 25.17 -48.74
CA TYR A 436 -9.64 25.67 -47.87
C TYR A 436 -11.00 25.39 -48.50
N SER A 437 -11.95 24.95 -47.68
CA SER A 437 -13.35 24.82 -48.08
C SER A 437 -14.21 25.19 -46.89
N GLU A 438 -15.15 26.10 -47.12
CA GLU A 438 -16.08 26.57 -46.10
C GLU A 438 -17.47 26.74 -46.70
N ALA A 439 -18.48 26.48 -45.87
CA ALA A 439 -19.87 26.69 -46.22
C ALA A 439 -20.38 27.97 -45.56
N TYR A 440 -20.96 28.87 -46.35
CA TYR A 440 -21.59 30.08 -45.87
C TYR A 440 -23.11 30.00 -46.09
N TYR A 441 -23.88 30.13 -45.01
CA TYR A 441 -25.34 30.11 -45.06
C TYR A 441 -25.91 31.53 -45.06
N PHE A 442 -26.87 31.75 -45.95
CA PHE A 442 -27.70 32.94 -46.01
C PHE A 442 -29.17 32.57 -45.83
N ASN A 443 -29.80 33.17 -44.82
CA ASN A 443 -31.25 33.32 -44.78
C ASN A 443 -31.57 34.66 -45.47
N LEU A 444 -32.03 34.64 -46.73
CA LEU A 444 -32.11 35.88 -47.52
C LEU A 444 -33.09 36.90 -46.92
N LYS A 445 -34.16 36.45 -46.26
CA LYS A 445 -35.10 37.33 -45.56
C LYS A 445 -34.47 38.07 -44.37
N GLN A 446 -33.60 37.39 -43.62
CA GLN A 446 -32.92 37.97 -42.46
C GLN A 446 -31.67 38.76 -42.84
N ALA A 447 -30.89 38.27 -43.81
CA ALA A 447 -29.66 38.90 -44.26
C ALA A 447 -29.91 40.16 -45.11
N PHE A 448 -30.96 40.15 -45.93
CA PHE A 448 -31.29 41.23 -46.87
C PHE A 448 -32.76 41.67 -46.74
N PRO A 449 -33.18 42.23 -45.58
CA PRO A 449 -34.60 42.49 -45.30
C PRO A 449 -35.22 43.55 -46.22
N GLY A 450 -34.45 44.55 -46.67
CA GLY A 450 -34.94 45.62 -47.55
C GLY A 450 -35.17 45.12 -48.98
N GLU A 451 -34.22 44.35 -49.48
CA GLU A 451 -34.24 43.68 -50.78
C GLU A 451 -35.36 42.65 -50.82
N TRP A 452 -35.52 41.86 -49.76
CA TRP A 452 -36.60 40.89 -49.60
C TRP A 452 -37.99 41.54 -49.61
N HIS A 453 -38.16 42.63 -48.86
CA HIS A 453 -39.42 43.38 -48.85
C HIS A 453 -39.74 43.96 -50.24
N THR A 454 -38.72 44.43 -50.96
CA THR A 454 -38.89 44.93 -52.33
C THR A 454 -39.31 43.79 -53.26
N PHE A 455 -38.58 42.68 -53.27
CA PHE A 455 -38.85 41.49 -54.08
C PHE A 455 -40.31 41.01 -54.00
N LEU A 456 -40.88 40.92 -52.79
CA LEU A 456 -42.24 40.42 -52.60
C LEU A 456 -43.35 41.45 -52.85
N ASN A 457 -43.07 42.76 -52.70
CA ASN A 457 -44.10 43.80 -52.76
C ASN A 457 -44.02 44.71 -53.99
N SER A 458 -42.88 44.77 -54.68
CA SER A 458 -42.72 45.59 -55.88
C SER A 458 -43.20 44.85 -57.12
N ASN A 459 -44.42 45.16 -57.56
CA ASN A 459 -45.05 44.56 -58.74
C ASN A 459 -44.70 45.33 -60.03
N THR A 460 -43.41 45.50 -60.31
CA THR A 460 -42.94 46.31 -61.45
C THR A 460 -43.06 45.62 -62.80
N ASP A 461 -43.02 44.29 -62.84
CA ASP A 461 -43.15 43.47 -64.06
C ASP A 461 -44.26 42.43 -63.84
N THR A 462 -45.14 42.24 -64.82
CA THR A 462 -46.26 41.28 -64.72
C THR A 462 -45.80 39.84 -64.90
N ASN A 463 -44.61 39.62 -65.47
CA ASN A 463 -44.14 38.28 -65.84
C ASN A 463 -42.95 37.81 -64.99
N SER A 464 -42.29 38.69 -64.21
CA SER A 464 -41.13 38.31 -63.41
C SER A 464 -41.05 39.03 -62.06
N GLN A 465 -40.53 38.36 -61.04
CA GLN A 465 -40.16 38.95 -59.75
C GLN A 465 -38.68 38.65 -59.47
N LYS A 466 -37.90 39.70 -59.20
CA LYS A 466 -36.44 39.61 -59.04
C LYS A 466 -36.01 40.04 -57.64
N LEU A 467 -35.20 39.21 -57.00
CA LEU A 467 -34.49 39.53 -55.77
C LEU A 467 -33.04 39.84 -56.12
N ASN A 468 -32.66 41.10 -55.96
CA ASN A 468 -31.28 41.55 -56.16
C ASN A 468 -30.63 41.75 -54.79
N PHE A 469 -29.47 41.14 -54.58
CA PHE A 469 -28.70 41.29 -53.33
C PHE A 469 -27.21 41.27 -53.62
N TYR A 470 -26.40 41.78 -52.70
CA TYR A 470 -24.95 41.88 -52.86
C TYR A 470 -24.25 40.98 -51.85
N ILE A 471 -23.37 40.11 -52.35
CA ILE A 471 -22.47 39.30 -51.53
C ILE A 471 -21.12 40.03 -51.42
N SER A 472 -20.74 40.39 -50.19
CA SER A 472 -19.47 41.05 -49.89
C SER A 472 -18.29 40.10 -50.09
N GLU A 473 -17.15 40.60 -50.59
CA GLU A 473 -15.88 39.85 -50.63
C GLU A 473 -15.37 39.50 -49.22
N GLU A 474 -15.83 40.20 -48.17
CA GLU A 474 -15.43 39.95 -46.78
C GLU A 474 -15.82 38.56 -46.25
N ILE A 475 -16.70 37.84 -46.94
CA ILE A 475 -17.02 36.45 -46.57
C ILE A 475 -15.86 35.49 -46.86
N ILE A 476 -14.93 35.88 -47.72
CA ILE A 476 -13.71 35.10 -48.02
C ILE A 476 -12.61 35.60 -47.07
N PRO A 477 -12.01 34.73 -46.25
CA PRO A 477 -10.92 35.14 -45.39
C PRO A 477 -9.72 35.68 -46.20
N PRO A 478 -9.01 36.71 -45.71
CA PRO A 478 -8.02 37.43 -46.50
C PRO A 478 -6.76 36.62 -46.86
N HIS A 479 -6.55 35.47 -46.21
CA HIS A 479 -5.43 34.56 -46.46
C HIS A 479 -5.77 33.46 -47.48
N ILE A 480 -7.00 33.48 -48.02
CA ILE A 480 -7.45 32.54 -49.05
C ILE A 480 -7.30 33.20 -50.41
N GLU A 481 -6.50 32.58 -51.27
CA GLU A 481 -6.27 33.02 -52.65
C GLU A 481 -7.09 32.15 -53.62
N GLY A 482 -7.55 32.77 -54.72
CA GLY A 482 -8.22 32.04 -55.80
C GLY A 482 -9.52 31.35 -55.39
N ALA A 483 -10.27 31.92 -54.44
CA ALA A 483 -11.55 31.37 -54.00
C ALA A 483 -12.55 31.24 -55.16
N LYS A 484 -13.13 30.05 -55.32
CA LYS A 484 -14.13 29.73 -56.35
C LYS A 484 -15.34 29.11 -55.69
N LEU A 485 -16.52 29.51 -56.13
CA LEU A 485 -17.75 28.84 -55.72
C LEU A 485 -17.81 27.47 -56.38
N THR A 486 -17.83 26.40 -55.59
CA THR A 486 -17.83 25.01 -56.08
C THR A 486 -19.20 24.37 -56.04
N SER A 487 -20.00 24.67 -55.02
CA SER A 487 -21.39 24.22 -54.96
C SER A 487 -22.29 25.24 -54.29
N LEU A 488 -23.56 25.15 -54.65
CA LEU A 488 -24.62 25.99 -54.13
C LEU A 488 -25.83 25.13 -53.82
N ILE A 489 -26.34 25.25 -52.60
CA ILE A 489 -27.61 24.64 -52.21
C ILE A 489 -28.62 25.77 -52.05
N PHE A 490 -29.70 25.68 -52.81
CA PHE A 490 -30.83 26.59 -52.76
C PHE A 490 -32.03 25.86 -52.17
N LYS A 491 -32.66 26.42 -51.14
CA LYS A 491 -33.90 25.89 -50.58
C LYS A 491 -34.96 26.99 -50.54
N LEU A 492 -36.11 26.69 -51.12
CA LEU A 492 -37.28 27.56 -51.05
C LEU A 492 -38.17 27.11 -49.89
N ASP A 493 -38.29 27.95 -48.86
CA ASP A 493 -39.17 27.71 -47.73
C ASP A 493 -40.62 28.07 -48.10
N ALA A 494 -41.29 27.10 -48.72
CA ALA A 494 -42.67 27.15 -49.16
C ALA A 494 -43.25 25.71 -49.18
N PRO A 495 -44.58 25.53 -49.29
CA PRO A 495 -45.19 24.22 -49.47
C PRO A 495 -44.57 23.48 -50.66
N ASP A 496 -44.37 22.18 -50.52
CA ASP A 496 -43.64 21.36 -51.50
C ASP A 496 -44.27 21.44 -52.89
N VAL A 497 -43.50 21.97 -53.85
CA VAL A 497 -43.90 22.15 -55.24
C VAL A 497 -44.07 20.79 -55.94
N SER A 498 -43.37 19.76 -55.46
CA SER A 498 -43.34 18.42 -56.06
C SER A 498 -44.53 17.52 -55.70
N SER A 499 -45.30 17.86 -54.65
CA SER A 499 -46.31 16.96 -54.06
C SER A 499 -47.65 16.87 -54.80
N ASN A 500 -47.89 17.72 -55.80
CA ASN A 500 -49.12 17.68 -56.61
C ASN A 500 -48.81 18.04 -58.06
N GLN A 501 -48.92 17.03 -58.92
CA GLN A 501 -48.67 17.02 -60.37
C GLN A 501 -47.26 16.58 -60.75
N SER A 502 -47.23 15.60 -61.64
CA SER A 502 -46.11 15.27 -62.51
C SER A 502 -45.60 16.56 -63.17
N VAL A 503 -44.60 17.18 -62.56
CA VAL A 503 -43.80 18.23 -63.18
C VAL A 503 -43.07 17.55 -64.32
N SER A 504 -43.58 17.72 -65.54
CA SER A 504 -42.82 17.44 -66.74
C SER A 504 -41.50 18.19 -66.61
N SER A 505 -40.41 17.47 -66.76
CA SER A 505 -39.00 17.80 -66.52
C SER A 505 -38.43 18.98 -67.32
N ASN A 506 -39.16 20.09 -67.52
CA ASN A 506 -38.78 21.15 -68.45
C ASN A 506 -39.35 22.56 -68.14
N GLN A 507 -39.90 22.82 -66.94
CA GLN A 507 -40.37 24.16 -66.57
C GLN A 507 -39.81 24.59 -65.22
N SER A 508 -38.51 24.82 -65.18
CA SER A 508 -37.89 25.61 -64.12
C SER A 508 -38.48 27.02 -64.12
N PHE A 509 -38.83 27.49 -62.93
CA PHE A 509 -39.44 28.81 -62.74
C PHE A 509 -38.53 29.75 -61.95
N VAL A 510 -37.35 29.30 -61.54
CA VAL A 510 -36.34 30.11 -60.85
C VAL A 510 -35.03 30.04 -61.62
N THR A 511 -34.45 31.21 -61.86
CA THR A 511 -33.11 31.35 -62.43
C THR A 511 -32.25 32.20 -61.51
N LEU A 512 -31.00 31.82 -61.31
CA LEU A 512 -30.03 32.51 -60.47
C LEU A 512 -28.89 33.06 -61.32
N GLU A 513 -28.68 34.37 -61.28
CA GLU A 513 -27.55 35.05 -61.88
C GLU A 513 -26.52 35.37 -60.80
N ILE A 514 -25.27 34.93 -61.00
CA ILE A 514 -24.16 35.15 -60.07
C ILE A 514 -23.23 36.19 -60.70
N ALA A 515 -23.01 37.33 -60.02
CA ALA A 515 -22.05 38.37 -60.43
C ALA A 515 -22.17 38.87 -61.89
N ASN A 516 -23.37 38.86 -62.46
CA ASN A 516 -23.69 39.18 -63.87
C ASN A 516 -23.17 38.16 -64.91
N GLU A 517 -22.94 36.91 -64.51
CA GLU A 517 -22.66 35.80 -65.43
C GLU A 517 -23.95 35.17 -66.00
N GLN A 518 -23.84 34.04 -66.69
CA GLN A 518 -24.99 33.32 -67.22
C GLN A 518 -25.94 32.88 -66.10
N ALA A 519 -27.24 33.10 -66.31
CA ALA A 519 -28.28 32.66 -65.39
C ALA A 519 -28.34 31.13 -65.30
N LEU A 520 -28.10 30.61 -64.11
CA LEU A 520 -28.22 29.21 -63.75
C LEU A 520 -29.69 28.86 -63.52
N ILE A 521 -30.11 27.72 -64.06
CA ILE A 521 -31.46 27.21 -63.86
C ILE A 521 -31.52 26.49 -62.52
N ILE A 522 -32.51 26.82 -61.69
CA ILE A 522 -32.76 26.14 -60.42
C ILE A 522 -33.89 25.12 -60.64
N ASP A 523 -33.49 23.86 -60.69
CA ASP A 523 -34.42 22.72 -60.74
C ASP A 523 -34.61 22.17 -59.33
N PHE A 524 -35.82 22.30 -58.81
CA PHE A 524 -36.16 21.83 -57.47
C PHE A 524 -36.34 20.31 -57.44
N GLU A 525 -35.70 19.67 -56.47
CA GLU A 525 -35.89 18.28 -56.09
C GLU A 525 -36.93 18.18 -54.95
N VAL A 526 -36.82 17.12 -54.14
CA VAL A 526 -37.71 16.86 -53.00
C VAL A 526 -37.55 17.96 -51.93
N ASN A 527 -38.65 18.36 -51.27
CA ASN A 527 -38.67 19.41 -50.23
C ASN A 527 -38.22 20.80 -50.71
N ASN A 528 -38.41 21.13 -51.99
CA ASN A 528 -38.01 22.42 -52.58
C ASN A 528 -36.52 22.76 -52.41
N ILE A 529 -35.65 21.75 -52.44
CA ILE A 529 -34.18 21.90 -52.42
C ILE A 529 -33.64 21.71 -53.83
N ALA A 530 -32.69 22.53 -54.23
CA ALA A 530 -31.92 22.38 -55.45
C ALA A 530 -30.43 22.47 -55.11
N SER A 531 -29.65 21.49 -55.54
CA SER A 531 -28.19 21.49 -55.39
C SER A 531 -27.53 21.64 -56.75
N ILE A 532 -26.70 22.68 -56.89
CA ILE A 532 -25.88 22.92 -58.07
C ILE A 532 -24.45 22.61 -57.68
N GLU A 533 -23.90 21.54 -58.25
CA GLU A 533 -22.52 21.10 -58.02
C GLU A 533 -21.62 21.48 -59.21
N ASN A 534 -20.31 21.45 -58.98
CA ASN A 534 -19.28 21.71 -60.00
C ASN A 534 -19.36 23.11 -60.62
N LEU A 535 -19.76 24.10 -59.82
CA LEU A 535 -19.57 25.50 -60.16
C LEU A 535 -18.07 25.81 -60.15
N SER A 536 -17.63 26.69 -61.03
CA SER A 536 -16.23 27.12 -61.13
C SER A 536 -16.14 28.63 -61.30
N ASN A 537 -16.97 29.35 -60.56
CA ASN A 537 -17.05 30.80 -60.64
C ASN A 537 -16.02 31.44 -59.69
N GLU A 538 -15.01 32.09 -60.27
CA GLU A 538 -13.90 32.75 -59.57
C GLU A 538 -14.27 34.13 -59.02
N GLN A 539 -15.41 34.70 -59.42
CA GLN A 539 -15.89 36.03 -59.01
C GLN A 539 -17.31 35.94 -58.47
N PHE A 540 -17.54 35.06 -57.50
CA PHE A 540 -18.87 34.90 -56.92
C PHE A 540 -19.25 36.00 -55.93
N ALA A 541 -18.30 36.80 -55.44
CA ALA A 541 -18.60 38.02 -54.70
C ALA A 541 -19.08 39.11 -55.65
N GLY A 542 -20.20 39.76 -55.34
CA GLY A 542 -20.83 40.70 -56.25
C GLY A 542 -22.35 40.73 -56.16
N ASN A 543 -22.98 41.28 -57.20
CA ASN A 543 -24.43 41.34 -57.31
C ASN A 543 -25.00 39.99 -57.76
N TRP A 544 -25.97 39.50 -57.01
CA TRP A 544 -26.71 38.28 -57.29
C TRP A 544 -28.16 38.63 -57.62
N VAL A 545 -28.73 37.92 -58.59
CA VAL A 545 -30.12 38.11 -59.01
C VAL A 545 -30.83 36.77 -59.01
N ILE A 546 -31.80 36.59 -58.12
CA ILE A 546 -32.74 35.47 -58.19
C ILE A 546 -33.98 35.96 -58.91
N ASN A 547 -34.30 35.36 -60.06
CA ASN A 547 -35.45 35.72 -60.88
C ASN A 547 -36.47 34.59 -60.88
N PHE A 548 -37.71 34.91 -60.49
CA PHE A 548 -38.87 34.03 -60.56
C PHE A 548 -39.69 34.36 -61.79
N ASP A 549 -39.83 33.40 -62.70
CA ASP A 549 -40.69 33.49 -63.88
C ASP A 549 -42.14 33.20 -63.48
N LEU A 550 -42.93 34.27 -63.32
CA LEU A 550 -44.33 34.19 -62.89
C LEU A 550 -45.22 33.46 -63.91
N THR A 551 -44.78 33.19 -65.14
CA THR A 551 -45.56 32.37 -66.06
C THR A 551 -45.48 30.87 -65.71
N ASN A 552 -44.32 30.44 -65.21
CA ASN A 552 -44.02 29.04 -64.90
C ASN A 552 -44.14 28.71 -63.40
N VAL A 553 -44.15 29.72 -62.51
CA VAL A 553 -44.36 29.49 -61.07
C VAL A 553 -45.69 28.74 -60.82
N PRO A 554 -45.70 27.69 -59.99
CA PRO A 554 -46.91 26.97 -59.57
C PRO A 554 -47.98 27.88 -58.95
N GLY A 555 -49.26 27.61 -59.25
CA GLY A 555 -50.38 28.46 -58.79
C GLY A 555 -50.57 28.49 -57.26
N ASN A 556 -50.16 27.44 -56.55
CA ASN A 556 -50.19 27.37 -55.08
C ASN A 556 -49.20 28.31 -54.39
N LEU A 557 -48.19 28.80 -55.10
CA LEU A 557 -47.23 29.78 -54.59
C LEU A 557 -47.63 31.23 -54.88
N LYS A 558 -48.74 31.46 -55.60
CA LYS A 558 -49.16 32.79 -56.05
C LYS A 558 -50.36 33.34 -55.28
N ASN A 559 -50.43 34.67 -55.21
CA ASN A 559 -51.61 35.43 -54.85
C ASN A 559 -51.76 36.60 -55.83
N ASN A 560 -52.91 36.74 -56.49
CA ASN A 560 -53.17 37.76 -57.52
C ASN A 560 -52.14 37.83 -58.66
N GLY A 561 -51.53 36.70 -59.04
CA GLY A 561 -50.56 36.61 -60.14
C GLY A 561 -49.09 36.82 -59.74
N PHE A 562 -48.82 37.27 -58.52
CA PHE A 562 -47.48 37.44 -57.95
C PHE A 562 -47.20 36.37 -56.88
N LEU A 563 -45.95 36.19 -56.46
CA LEU A 563 -45.60 35.32 -55.34
C LEU A 563 -46.33 35.77 -54.07
N ASN A 564 -46.89 34.81 -53.32
CA ASN A 564 -47.61 35.10 -52.10
C ASN A 564 -46.63 35.25 -50.91
N PRO A 565 -46.54 36.44 -50.27
CA PRO A 565 -45.66 36.66 -49.11
C PRO A 565 -46.01 35.81 -47.88
N GLU A 566 -47.24 35.29 -47.79
CA GLU A 566 -47.69 34.42 -46.69
C GLU A 566 -47.32 32.94 -46.92
N ILE A 567 -46.95 32.57 -48.14
CA ILE A 567 -46.63 31.19 -48.54
C ILE A 567 -45.13 31.02 -48.77
N VAL A 568 -44.49 31.99 -49.41
CA VAL A 568 -43.04 32.03 -49.61
C VAL A 568 -42.41 32.71 -48.41
N ASN A 569 -42.04 31.91 -47.41
CA ASN A 569 -41.56 32.41 -46.13
C ASN A 569 -40.13 32.92 -46.19
N ASN A 570 -39.26 32.21 -46.90
CA ASN A 570 -37.83 32.50 -47.00
C ASN A 570 -37.18 31.77 -48.20
N ILE A 571 -35.98 32.23 -48.58
CA ILE A 571 -35.04 31.48 -49.41
C ILE A 571 -33.77 31.27 -48.56
N GLU A 572 -33.37 30.02 -48.41
CA GLU A 572 -32.10 29.64 -47.80
C GLU A 572 -31.09 29.32 -48.89
N LEU A 573 -29.88 29.84 -48.72
CA LEU A 573 -28.81 29.68 -49.69
C LEU A 573 -27.53 29.30 -48.97
N ILE A 574 -26.96 28.13 -49.29
CA ILE A 574 -25.67 27.67 -48.77
C ILE A 574 -24.68 27.73 -49.92
N LEU A 575 -23.65 28.54 -49.75
CA LEU A 575 -22.53 28.68 -50.67
C LEU A 575 -21.40 27.82 -50.13
N ILE A 576 -20.85 26.95 -50.95
CA ILE A 576 -19.62 26.24 -50.62
C ILE A 576 -18.58 26.72 -51.62
N TYR A 577 -17.53 27.33 -51.10
CA TYR A 577 -16.43 27.82 -51.90
C TYR A 577 -15.15 27.10 -51.51
N GLU A 578 -14.24 26.98 -52.46
CA GLU A 578 -12.92 26.40 -52.27
C GLU A 578 -11.85 27.40 -52.70
N GLY A 579 -10.75 27.46 -51.98
CA GLY A 579 -9.60 28.30 -52.32
C GLY A 579 -8.30 27.69 -51.81
N GLU A 580 -7.19 28.34 -52.15
CA GLU A 580 -5.86 27.95 -51.68
C GLU A 580 -5.44 28.80 -50.48
N VAL A 581 -4.91 28.14 -49.45
CA VAL A 581 -4.41 28.83 -48.25
C VAL A 581 -3.00 29.33 -48.51
N SER A 582 -2.83 30.64 -48.40
CA SER A 582 -1.50 31.28 -48.40
C SER A 582 -0.92 31.23 -46.99
N TRP A 583 -0.14 30.18 -46.71
CA TRP A 583 0.59 30.03 -45.44
C TRP A 583 1.82 30.95 -45.33
N VAL A 584 2.09 31.77 -46.36
CA VAL A 584 3.25 32.65 -46.44
C VAL A 584 2.92 33.99 -45.78
N ASN A 585 3.59 34.28 -44.66
CA ASN A 585 3.88 35.64 -44.21
C ASN A 585 5.34 35.98 -44.50
#